data_AF-A0A2C9DAT2-F1
#
_entry.id   AF-A0A2C9DAT2-F1
#
_cell.length_a   1.000
_cell.length_b   1.000
_cell.length_c   1.000
_cell.angle_alpha   90.00
_cell.angle_beta   90.00
_cell.angle_gamma   90.00
#
_symmetry.space_group_name_H-M   'P 1'
#
loop_
_entity.id
_entity.type
_entity.pdbx_description
1 polymer ?
#
loop_
_entity_poly.entity_id
_entity_poly.type
_entity_poly.pdbx_seq_one_letter_code
_entity_poly.pdbx_strand_id
1 'polypeptide(L)'
;MERRLPVWLFLLCFLLWAIFTVFFGWVVRSKIEGGLSEKAFGDTFVTVAGFPTKAKYVLREIYGFASGNYKDEQIRVLRDPTADYTGFTPIRSAPGIDLPGLVIKADPARMTKGWRIAIGAFGLDGDVQNAALLISPDLEVVRMWTLDEIPIGDKDPEPRYRVFPHGVDVLKDGSLVYAFDGGMSLQRQDACGHRMWAVRGHYNHTVNLDDTQETVWTLGDLVTLTQVSVKDGSVVREITMDEIIEKNPMIDILEVRKLHGNYLGDNERNTSGKWMEEPHHLNDVDPLPAAYADKFKDLGFEAGDLLISSRSLNLIFVVDPDTLKIKWWRVGVTQRQHDPDWLADGTIMAFNNRMSRDFSEVLDIDPRTFKTKVLFDGSKHDFYSRIRGKIEMLDNGTLVVTSPQQARAFEVDANGDTVFEMANLKPGSDTLNYTLSEMKWFPMDYFKEDTWKCE
;
A
#
# COMPACT_ATOMS: atom_id res chain seq x y z
N MET A 1 44.96 39.52 28.33
CA MET A 1 44.93 38.31 29.18
C MET A 1 44.75 37.11 28.27
N GLU A 2 45.83 36.40 27.95
CA GLU A 2 45.74 35.11 27.26
C GLU A 2 45.23 34.06 28.24
N ARG A 3 43.97 33.63 28.11
CA ARG A 3 43.47 32.49 28.88
C ARG A 3 44.09 31.23 28.28
N ARG A 4 45.08 30.64 28.95
CA ARG A 4 45.67 29.36 28.57
C ARG A 4 44.90 28.22 29.25
N LEU A 5 44.32 27.32 28.46
CA LEU A 5 43.65 26.13 28.97
C LEU A 5 44.72 25.11 29.38
N PRO A 6 44.72 24.60 30.62
CA PRO A 6 45.69 23.58 31.03
C PRO A 6 45.51 22.29 30.21
N VAL A 7 46.62 21.72 29.72
CA VAL A 7 46.60 20.50 28.90
C VAL A 7 45.91 19.34 29.61
N TRP A 8 46.10 19.20 30.93
CA TRP A 8 45.45 18.15 31.72
C TRP A 8 43.91 18.30 31.73
N LEU A 9 43.40 19.53 31.72
CA LEU A 9 41.97 19.80 31.70
C LEU A 9 41.39 19.42 30.33
N PHE A 10 42.10 19.73 29.25
CA PHE A 10 41.74 19.26 27.91
C PHE A 10 41.72 17.73 27.82
N LEU A 11 42.78 17.06 28.30
CA LEU A 11 42.88 15.60 28.29
C LEU A 11 41.79 14.94 29.14
N LEU A 12 41.45 15.52 30.30
CA LEU A 12 40.36 15.05 31.14
C LEU A 12 39.00 15.19 30.43
N CYS A 13 38.73 16.34 29.82
CA CYS A 13 37.52 16.55 29.03
C CYS A 13 37.42 15.57 27.86
N PHE A 14 38.54 15.32 27.15
CA PHE A 14 38.58 14.36 26.06
C PHE A 14 38.33 12.92 26.54
N LEU A 15 38.92 12.52 27.67
CA LEU A 15 38.70 11.20 28.26
C LEU A 15 37.24 11.01 28.69
N LEU A 16 36.65 12.01 29.37
CA LEU A 16 35.25 11.98 29.77
C LEU A 16 34.32 11.91 28.55
N TRP A 17 34.63 12.64 27.49
CA TRP A 17 33.89 12.58 26.23
C TRP A 17 33.99 11.20 25.56
N ALA A 18 35.19 10.59 25.53
CA ALA A 18 35.40 9.26 24.96
C ALA A 18 34.63 8.19 25.75
N ILE A 19 34.71 8.21 27.09
CA ILE A 19 33.96 7.29 27.96
C ILE A 19 32.46 7.47 27.76
N PHE A 20 31.97 8.71 27.75
CA PHE A 20 30.56 9.01 27.53
C PHE A 20 30.10 8.52 26.16
N THR A 21 30.89 8.70 25.10
CA THR A 21 30.53 8.27 23.74
C THR A 21 30.38 6.75 23.65
N VAL A 22 31.31 6.00 24.24
CA VAL A 22 31.23 4.53 24.29
C VAL A 22 30.02 4.08 25.12
N PHE A 23 29.81 4.68 26.29
CA PHE A 23 28.64 4.40 27.14
C PHE A 23 27.33 4.72 26.42
N PHE A 24 27.22 5.90 25.80
CA PHE A 24 26.06 6.35 25.02
C PHE A 24 25.76 5.38 23.88
N GLY A 25 26.78 5.00 23.09
CA GLY A 25 26.63 4.03 22.00
C GLY A 25 26.19 2.66 22.51
N TRP A 26 26.71 2.21 23.65
CA TRP A 26 26.31 0.95 24.27
C TRP A 26 24.85 1.00 24.77
N VAL A 27 24.41 2.08 25.42
CA VAL A 27 23.01 2.24 25.89
C VAL A 27 22.04 2.23 24.70
N VAL A 28 22.33 2.99 23.64
CA VAL A 28 21.52 3.04 22.42
C VAL A 28 21.42 1.65 21.78
N ARG A 29 22.56 0.99 21.59
CA ARG A 29 22.61 -0.36 21.01
C ARG A 29 21.84 -1.37 21.87
N SER A 30 22.07 -1.38 23.17
CA SER A 30 21.43 -2.32 24.10
C SER A 30 19.91 -2.11 24.17
N LYS A 31 19.42 -0.87 24.11
CA LYS A 31 17.97 -0.60 24.02
C LYS A 31 17.38 -1.10 22.69
N ILE A 32 18.03 -0.80 21.56
CA ILE A 32 17.60 -1.27 20.22
C ILE A 32 17.64 -2.80 20.12
N GLU A 33 18.57 -3.44 20.82
CA GLU A 33 18.70 -4.90 20.91
C GLU A 33 17.80 -5.56 21.96
N GLY A 34 17.01 -4.78 22.71
CA GLY A 34 16.06 -5.29 23.71
C GLY A 34 16.68 -5.68 25.06
N GLY A 35 17.95 -5.33 25.30
CA GLY A 35 18.70 -5.70 26.51
C GLY A 35 18.50 -4.78 27.73
N LEU A 36 17.80 -3.65 27.59
CA LEU A 36 17.53 -2.70 28.69
C LEU A 36 16.02 -2.51 28.91
N SER A 37 15.56 -2.67 30.17
CA SER A 37 14.16 -2.43 30.57
C SER A 37 13.70 -0.99 30.33
N GLU A 38 12.39 -0.76 30.16
CA GLU A 38 11.77 0.57 29.97
C GLU A 38 12.13 1.63 31.02
N LYS A 39 12.51 1.24 32.23
CA LYS A 39 12.88 2.17 33.31
C LYS A 39 14.31 2.73 33.19
N ALA A 40 15.14 2.19 32.30
CA ALA A 40 16.46 2.76 32.01
C ALA A 40 16.27 3.92 31.02
N PHE A 41 17.06 5.00 31.16
CA PHE A 41 17.08 6.19 30.29
C PHE A 41 17.28 5.93 28.77
N GLY A 42 17.22 4.69 28.30
CA GLY A 42 17.41 4.25 26.92
C GLY A 42 16.53 4.98 25.90
N ASP A 43 15.27 5.29 26.21
CA ASP A 43 14.38 5.97 25.26
C ASP A 43 14.82 7.41 24.99
N THR A 44 15.31 8.11 26.02
CA THR A 44 15.92 9.44 25.88
C THR A 44 17.20 9.36 25.07
N PHE A 45 18.05 8.35 25.30
CA PHE A 45 19.30 8.17 24.56
C PHE A 45 19.05 7.84 23.09
N VAL A 46 18.08 6.97 22.78
CA VAL A 46 17.65 6.68 21.39
C VAL A 46 17.07 7.93 20.73
N THR A 47 16.27 8.72 21.46
CA THR A 47 15.72 9.99 20.95
C THR A 47 16.83 10.98 20.61
N VAL A 48 17.82 11.15 21.50
CA VAL A 48 18.99 12.01 21.27
C VAL A 48 19.84 11.48 20.11
N ALA A 49 20.06 10.16 20.03
CA ALA A 49 20.78 9.53 18.92
C ALA A 49 20.06 9.68 17.58
N GLY A 50 18.73 9.80 17.59
CA GLY A 50 17.92 10.09 16.42
C GLY A 50 17.91 11.57 16.00
N PHE A 51 18.41 12.49 16.84
CA PHE A 51 18.42 13.93 16.54
C PHE A 51 19.15 14.27 15.23
N PRO A 52 20.35 13.74 14.92
CA PRO A 52 21.00 13.99 13.63
C PRO A 52 20.14 13.57 12.43
N THR A 53 19.42 12.45 12.53
CA THR A 53 18.49 12.00 11.49
C THR A 53 17.29 12.94 11.38
N LYS A 54 16.66 13.33 12.50
CA LYS A 54 15.58 14.33 12.53
C LYS A 54 16.05 15.68 11.97
N ALA A 55 17.23 16.15 12.35
CA ALA A 55 17.83 17.37 11.84
C ALA A 55 18.13 17.26 10.34
N LYS A 56 18.63 16.12 9.86
CA LYS A 56 18.81 15.85 8.42
C LYS A 56 17.47 15.91 7.68
N TYR A 57 16.40 15.34 8.23
CA TYR A 57 15.07 15.46 7.65
C TYR A 57 14.63 16.92 7.59
N VAL A 58 14.65 17.64 8.71
CA VAL A 58 14.29 19.07 8.76
C VAL A 58 15.13 19.89 7.76
N LEU A 59 16.45 19.65 7.66
CA LEU A 59 17.32 20.33 6.70
C LEU A 59 16.98 19.96 5.24
N ARG A 60 16.65 18.69 4.97
CA ARG A 60 16.19 18.25 3.65
C ARG A 60 14.85 18.90 3.30
N GLU A 61 13.95 19.04 4.26
CA GLU A 61 12.67 19.72 4.07
C GLU A 61 12.88 21.20 3.80
N ILE A 62 13.71 21.90 4.59
CA ILE A 62 14.06 23.30 4.36
C ILE A 62 14.69 23.49 2.97
N TYR A 63 15.61 22.61 2.57
CA TYR A 63 16.19 22.64 1.23
C TYR A 63 15.15 22.33 0.14
N GLY A 64 14.24 21.40 0.41
CA GLY A 64 13.12 21.06 -0.45
C GLY A 64 12.14 22.23 -0.63
N PHE A 65 11.87 23.01 0.43
CA PHE A 65 11.10 24.24 0.36
C PHE A 65 11.80 25.29 -0.51
N ALA A 66 13.12 25.46 -0.33
CA ALA A 66 13.91 26.40 -1.13
C ALA A 66 14.00 25.99 -2.62
N SER A 67 13.96 24.69 -2.92
CA SER A 67 14.04 24.15 -4.29
C SER A 67 12.67 23.87 -4.93
N GLY A 68 11.57 24.03 -4.20
CA GLY A 68 10.21 23.67 -4.64
C GLY A 68 9.91 22.16 -4.69
N ASN A 69 10.90 21.30 -4.41
CA ASN A 69 10.78 19.84 -4.47
C ASN A 69 10.06 19.21 -3.28
N TYR A 70 9.96 19.93 -2.15
CA TYR A 70 9.35 19.40 -0.93
C TYR A 70 7.86 19.08 -1.09
N LYS A 71 7.16 19.78 -1.99
CA LYS A 71 5.71 19.65 -2.15
C LYS A 71 5.25 18.30 -2.67
N ASP A 72 6.09 17.52 -3.34
CA ASP A 72 5.61 16.32 -4.05
C ASP A 72 6.62 15.16 -4.13
N GLU A 73 7.75 15.23 -3.44
CA GLU A 73 8.82 14.22 -3.51
C GLU A 73 8.33 12.78 -3.27
N GLN A 74 7.36 12.58 -2.36
CA GLN A 74 6.88 11.25 -1.99
C GLN A 74 5.76 10.70 -2.89
N ILE A 75 5.20 11.55 -3.75
CA ILE A 75 4.01 11.26 -4.60
C ILE A 75 4.29 11.52 -6.08
N ARG A 76 5.57 11.64 -6.45
CA ARG A 76 6.05 11.77 -7.82
C ARG A 76 7.04 10.66 -8.17
N VAL A 77 7.09 10.31 -9.44
CA VAL A 77 8.02 9.33 -9.99
C VAL A 77 8.72 9.89 -11.21
N LEU A 78 9.91 9.37 -11.53
CA LEU A 78 10.61 9.70 -12.76
C LEU A 78 9.84 9.12 -13.94
N ARG A 79 9.65 9.95 -14.96
CA ARG A 79 9.15 9.52 -16.26
C ARG A 79 10.27 8.80 -17.00
N ASP A 80 9.97 7.66 -17.60
CA ASP A 80 10.91 6.99 -18.49
C ASP A 80 11.22 7.92 -19.69
N PRO A 81 12.50 8.24 -19.98
CA PRO A 81 12.87 9.06 -21.13
C PRO A 81 12.44 8.48 -22.49
N THR A 82 12.13 7.18 -22.53
CA THR A 82 11.66 6.45 -23.73
C THR A 82 10.14 6.30 -23.79
N ALA A 83 9.41 6.77 -22.76
CA ALA A 83 7.95 6.70 -22.74
C ALA A 83 7.34 7.45 -23.93
N ASP A 84 6.52 6.75 -24.71
CA ASP A 84 5.81 7.30 -25.86
C ASP A 84 4.36 7.64 -25.51
N TYR A 85 4.07 8.94 -25.44
CA TYR A 85 2.71 9.45 -25.23
C TYR A 85 2.00 9.79 -26.55
N THR A 86 2.50 9.31 -27.70
CA THR A 86 1.84 9.49 -28.99
C THR A 86 0.46 8.83 -28.98
N GLY A 87 -0.55 9.62 -29.34
CA GLY A 87 -1.96 9.19 -29.37
C GLY A 87 -2.67 9.32 -28.02
N PHE A 88 -1.99 9.77 -26.96
CA PHE A 88 -2.66 10.18 -25.74
C PHE A 88 -3.31 11.54 -25.91
N THR A 89 -4.48 11.71 -25.31
CA THR A 89 -5.21 12.96 -25.26
C THR A 89 -5.58 13.28 -23.81
N PRO A 90 -5.63 14.57 -23.41
CA PRO A 90 -6.18 14.94 -22.11
C PRO A 90 -7.56 14.32 -21.92
N ILE A 91 -7.79 13.73 -20.74
CA ILE A 91 -9.10 13.17 -20.43
C ILE A 91 -10.14 14.28 -20.36
N ARG A 92 -11.36 14.01 -20.84
CA ARG A 92 -12.48 14.94 -20.68
C ARG A 92 -12.90 14.97 -19.21
N SER A 93 -13.32 16.12 -18.72
CA SER A 93 -13.79 16.29 -17.35
C SER A 93 -15.01 17.22 -17.29
N ALA A 94 -15.87 16.98 -16.31
CA ALA A 94 -17.01 17.83 -16.03
C ALA A 94 -16.55 19.26 -15.64
N PRO A 95 -17.40 20.29 -15.87
CA PRO A 95 -17.07 21.66 -15.50
C PRO A 95 -16.66 21.79 -14.03
N GLY A 96 -15.54 22.48 -13.78
CA GLY A 96 -14.99 22.68 -12.44
C GLY A 96 -13.95 21.64 -12.02
N ILE A 97 -13.64 20.65 -12.86
CA ILE A 97 -12.56 19.68 -12.64
C ILE A 97 -11.48 19.91 -13.70
N ASP A 98 -10.35 20.54 -13.32
CA ASP A 98 -9.21 20.78 -14.21
C ASP A 98 -8.08 19.78 -13.94
N LEU A 99 -7.79 18.90 -14.90
CA LEU A 99 -6.82 17.80 -14.78
C LEU A 99 -5.72 17.89 -15.83
N PRO A 100 -4.85 18.93 -15.80
CA PRO A 100 -3.89 19.23 -16.87
C PRO A 100 -2.84 18.13 -17.11
N GLY A 101 -2.66 17.22 -16.14
CA GLY A 101 -1.69 16.12 -16.22
C GLY A 101 -2.28 14.78 -16.65
N LEU A 102 -3.60 14.60 -16.60
CA LEU A 102 -4.21 13.29 -16.79
C LEU A 102 -4.56 13.06 -18.26
N VAL A 103 -3.85 12.12 -18.87
CA VAL A 103 -4.00 11.80 -20.29
C VAL A 103 -4.39 10.35 -20.46
N ILE A 104 -5.18 10.06 -21.50
CA ILE A 104 -5.63 8.71 -21.85
C ILE A 104 -5.38 8.39 -23.32
N LYS A 105 -5.22 7.11 -23.61
CA LYS A 105 -5.27 6.52 -24.94
C LYS A 105 -6.20 5.32 -24.86
N ALA A 106 -7.20 5.27 -25.73
CA ALA A 106 -8.31 4.35 -25.57
C ALA A 106 -8.85 3.88 -26.93
N ASP A 107 -9.31 2.64 -27.00
CA ASP A 107 -10.12 2.09 -28.09
C ASP A 107 -11.52 1.74 -27.56
N PRO A 108 -12.47 2.70 -27.57
CA PRO A 108 -13.81 2.48 -27.02
C PRO A 108 -14.60 1.34 -27.68
N ALA A 109 -14.22 0.91 -28.89
CA ALA A 109 -14.88 -0.19 -29.58
C ALA A 109 -14.45 -1.56 -29.03
N ARG A 110 -13.28 -1.65 -28.40
CA ARG A 110 -12.71 -2.88 -27.83
C ARG A 110 -12.76 -2.94 -26.31
N MET A 111 -12.74 -1.78 -25.65
CA MET A 111 -12.78 -1.70 -24.19
C MET A 111 -14.05 -2.31 -23.59
N THR A 112 -13.89 -2.89 -22.40
CA THR A 112 -15.04 -3.30 -21.58
C THR A 112 -15.79 -2.05 -21.10
N LYS A 113 -17.03 -1.91 -21.53
CA LYS A 113 -17.88 -0.75 -21.17
C LYS A 113 -18.28 -0.83 -19.71
N GLY A 114 -17.89 0.18 -18.93
CA GLY A 114 -18.14 0.27 -17.49
C GLY A 114 -17.51 1.53 -16.91
N TRP A 115 -17.74 1.74 -15.62
CA TRP A 115 -17.16 2.84 -14.86
C TRP A 115 -15.72 2.52 -14.49
N ARG A 116 -14.90 3.56 -14.28
CA ARG A 116 -13.57 3.41 -13.68
C ARG A 116 -13.43 4.42 -12.55
N ILE A 117 -12.67 4.08 -11.53
CA ILE A 117 -12.20 5.06 -10.56
C ILE A 117 -10.67 5.07 -10.59
N ALA A 118 -10.07 6.24 -10.76
CA ALA A 118 -8.62 6.42 -10.70
C ALA A 118 -8.25 7.14 -9.41
N ILE A 119 -7.35 6.54 -8.62
CA ILE A 119 -6.91 7.07 -7.34
C ILE A 119 -5.43 7.42 -7.42
N GLY A 120 -5.02 8.52 -6.81
CA GLY A 120 -3.62 8.92 -6.76
C GLY A 120 -3.44 10.37 -6.33
N ALA A 121 -2.27 10.91 -6.66
CA ALA A 121 -1.97 12.33 -6.54
C ALA A 121 -2.14 13.01 -7.90
N PHE A 122 -2.77 14.18 -7.95
CA PHE A 122 -3.04 14.90 -9.19
C PHE A 122 -2.66 16.37 -9.03
N GLY A 123 -2.24 17.00 -10.13
CA GLY A 123 -2.15 18.45 -10.19
C GLY A 123 -3.56 19.03 -10.37
N LEU A 124 -4.09 19.67 -9.32
CA LEU A 124 -5.44 20.20 -9.22
C LEU A 124 -5.41 21.60 -8.62
N ASP A 125 -6.07 22.56 -9.26
CA ASP A 125 -6.15 23.97 -8.80
C ASP A 125 -4.77 24.63 -8.56
N GLY A 126 -3.76 24.22 -9.32
CA GLY A 126 -2.39 24.75 -9.20
C GLY A 126 -1.58 24.19 -8.02
N ASP A 127 -2.08 23.17 -7.30
CA ASP A 127 -1.32 22.43 -6.30
C ASP A 127 -1.46 20.91 -6.48
N VAL A 128 -0.72 20.13 -5.70
CA VAL A 128 -0.87 18.67 -5.68
C VAL A 128 -1.94 18.25 -4.68
N GLN A 129 -2.90 17.43 -5.11
CA GLN A 129 -3.95 16.89 -4.26
C GLN A 129 -4.08 15.39 -4.43
N ASN A 130 -4.28 14.67 -3.32
CA ASN A 130 -4.71 13.28 -3.37
C ASN A 130 -6.20 13.25 -3.69
N ALA A 131 -6.60 12.46 -4.67
CA ALA A 131 -7.99 12.40 -5.12
C ALA A 131 -8.39 11.01 -5.60
N ALA A 132 -9.70 10.80 -5.67
CA ALA A 132 -10.32 9.73 -6.43
C ALA A 132 -11.18 10.35 -7.54
N LEU A 133 -11.02 9.86 -8.78
CA LEU A 133 -11.67 10.39 -9.98
C LEU A 133 -12.58 9.33 -10.58
N LEU A 134 -13.90 9.57 -10.57
CA LEU A 134 -14.85 8.68 -11.24
C LEU A 134 -14.92 9.03 -12.72
N ILE A 135 -14.65 8.04 -13.55
CA ILE A 135 -14.63 8.13 -15.00
C ILE A 135 -15.83 7.35 -15.53
N SER A 136 -16.64 8.03 -16.32
CA SER A 136 -17.81 7.46 -16.96
C SER A 136 -17.43 6.41 -18.02
N PRO A 137 -18.39 5.56 -18.43
CA PRO A 137 -18.20 4.63 -19.55
C PRO A 137 -17.82 5.31 -20.87
N ASP A 138 -18.10 6.61 -21.01
CA ASP A 138 -17.75 7.42 -22.19
C ASP A 138 -16.41 8.16 -22.01
N LEU A 139 -15.60 7.79 -21.01
CA LEU A 139 -14.26 8.32 -20.73
C LEU A 139 -14.23 9.80 -20.38
N GLU A 140 -15.19 10.22 -19.56
CA GLU A 140 -15.25 11.55 -18.97
C GLU A 140 -15.17 11.45 -17.45
N VAL A 141 -14.29 12.25 -16.83
CA VAL A 141 -14.26 12.41 -15.37
C VAL A 141 -15.51 13.18 -14.97
N VAL A 142 -16.47 12.49 -14.36
CA VAL A 142 -17.76 13.07 -13.97
C VAL A 142 -17.78 13.51 -12.50
N ARG A 143 -16.84 13.02 -11.69
CA ARG A 143 -16.77 13.32 -10.27
C ARG A 143 -15.36 13.18 -9.72
N MET A 144 -15.07 13.95 -8.68
CA MET A 144 -13.82 13.92 -7.93
C MET A 144 -14.12 13.99 -6.43
N TRP A 145 -13.38 13.22 -5.65
CA TRP A 145 -13.29 13.36 -4.20
C TRP A 145 -11.88 13.80 -3.84
N THR A 146 -11.76 14.87 -3.06
CA THR A 146 -10.50 15.19 -2.40
C THR A 146 -10.29 14.22 -1.24
N LEU A 147 -9.22 13.45 -1.31
CA LEU A 147 -8.85 12.52 -0.26
C LEU A 147 -7.90 13.26 0.70
N ASP A 148 -8.39 13.59 1.88
CA ASP A 148 -7.59 14.17 2.95
C ASP A 148 -7.92 13.54 4.31
N GLU A 149 -7.10 13.85 5.30
CA GLU A 149 -7.30 13.49 6.71
C GLU A 149 -7.70 14.74 7.51
N ILE A 150 -8.49 14.53 8.55
CA ILE A 150 -8.89 15.56 9.51
C ILE A 150 -8.22 15.33 10.87
N PRO A 151 -8.13 16.34 11.74
CA PRO A 151 -7.70 16.12 13.12
C PRO A 151 -8.62 15.12 13.84
N ILE A 152 -8.04 14.13 14.52
CA ILE A 152 -8.79 13.15 15.34
C ILE A 152 -8.20 13.08 16.75
N GLY A 153 -8.93 13.65 17.70
CA GLY A 153 -8.46 13.80 19.08
C GLY A 153 -7.35 14.85 19.17
N ASP A 154 -6.18 14.42 19.62
CA ASP A 154 -4.98 15.25 19.82
C ASP A 154 -3.97 15.20 18.66
N LYS A 155 -4.28 14.44 17.60
CA LYS A 155 -3.37 14.21 16.48
C LYS A 155 -3.85 14.99 15.26
N ASP A 156 -2.98 15.85 14.77
CA ASP A 156 -3.15 16.56 13.51
C ASP A 156 -2.83 15.65 12.33
N PRO A 157 -3.51 15.84 11.18
CA PRO A 157 -3.25 15.08 9.97
C PRO A 157 -1.83 15.32 9.45
N GLU A 158 -1.23 14.28 8.87
CA GLU A 158 0.01 14.46 8.12
C GLU A 158 -0.26 15.36 6.90
N PRO A 159 0.72 16.19 6.48
CA PRO A 159 0.57 16.99 5.28
C PRO A 159 0.25 16.12 4.06
N ARG A 160 -0.63 16.58 3.17
CA ARG A 160 -1.13 15.81 2.01
C ARG A 160 -0.02 15.19 1.14
N TYR A 161 1.12 15.86 1.02
CA TYR A 161 2.28 15.39 0.26
C TYR A 161 3.14 14.34 0.96
N ARG A 162 2.84 14.03 2.23
CA ARG A 162 3.49 12.96 3.02
C ARG A 162 2.69 11.68 3.10
N VAL A 163 1.44 11.73 2.68
CA VAL A 163 0.53 10.59 2.68
C VAL A 163 0.19 10.24 1.24
N PHE A 164 0.06 8.95 0.97
CA PHE A 164 -0.25 8.46 -0.36
C PHE A 164 -1.49 7.57 -0.30
N PRO A 165 -2.57 7.88 -1.05
CA PRO A 165 -3.82 7.10 -0.97
C PRO A 165 -3.54 5.68 -1.43
N HIS A 166 -3.75 4.71 -0.55
CA HIS A 166 -3.43 3.30 -0.81
C HIS A 166 -4.30 2.45 0.13
N GLY A 167 -5.21 1.70 -0.47
CA GLY A 167 -6.43 1.19 0.14
C GLY A 167 -7.60 2.14 -0.09
N VAL A 168 -8.33 1.94 -1.18
CA VAL A 168 -9.61 2.61 -1.46
C VAL A 168 -10.61 1.58 -1.98
N ASP A 169 -11.83 1.63 -1.47
CA ASP A 169 -12.94 0.90 -2.08
C ASP A 169 -14.22 1.73 -2.18
N VAL A 170 -15.07 1.38 -3.14
CA VAL A 170 -16.25 2.17 -3.51
C VAL A 170 -17.49 1.34 -3.34
N LEU A 171 -18.46 1.85 -2.59
CA LEU A 171 -19.74 1.20 -2.37
C LEU A 171 -20.73 1.48 -3.51
N LYS A 172 -21.77 0.63 -3.61
CA LYS A 172 -22.88 0.80 -4.58
C LYS A 172 -23.69 2.09 -4.37
N ASP A 173 -23.63 2.66 -3.17
CA ASP A 173 -24.23 3.97 -2.86
C ASP A 173 -23.33 5.16 -3.26
N GLY A 174 -22.19 4.90 -3.92
CA GLY A 174 -21.24 5.90 -4.40
C GLY A 174 -20.35 6.51 -3.33
N SER A 175 -20.49 6.09 -2.07
CA SER A 175 -19.54 6.44 -1.02
C SER A 175 -18.23 5.66 -1.18
N LEU A 176 -17.14 6.22 -0.66
CA LEU A 176 -15.82 5.61 -0.69
C LEU A 176 -15.26 5.46 0.73
N VAL A 177 -14.57 4.35 0.97
CA VAL A 177 -13.77 4.11 2.17
C VAL A 177 -12.31 4.12 1.77
N TYR A 178 -11.47 4.84 2.50
CA TYR A 178 -10.07 5.02 2.12
C TYR A 178 -9.13 5.18 3.30
N ALA A 179 -7.87 4.78 3.06
CA ALA A 179 -6.72 4.96 3.93
C ALA A 179 -5.53 5.54 3.16
N PHE A 180 -4.44 5.80 3.88
CA PHE A 180 -3.19 6.27 3.28
C PHE A 180 -1.99 5.48 3.79
N ASP A 181 -1.05 5.18 2.91
CA ASP A 181 0.32 4.89 3.32
C ASP A 181 0.87 6.13 4.06
N GLY A 182 1.29 5.93 5.32
CA GLY A 182 1.77 7.02 6.19
C GLY A 182 0.67 7.84 6.86
N GLY A 183 -0.60 7.47 6.65
CA GLY A 183 -1.75 8.15 7.26
C GLY A 183 -1.98 7.79 8.72
N MET A 184 -3.02 8.39 9.29
CA MET A 184 -3.44 8.23 10.68
C MET A 184 -4.91 7.87 10.86
N SER A 185 -5.64 7.60 9.78
CA SER A 185 -7.05 7.27 9.82
C SER A 185 -7.54 6.41 8.66
N LEU A 186 -8.62 5.65 8.94
CA LEU A 186 -9.54 5.12 7.94
C LEU A 186 -10.74 6.05 7.90
N GLN A 187 -11.25 6.36 6.70
CA GLN A 187 -12.30 7.36 6.53
C GLN A 187 -13.33 6.90 5.52
N ARG A 188 -14.54 7.45 5.64
CA ARG A 188 -15.59 7.30 4.63
C ARG A 188 -16.13 8.65 4.20
N GLN A 189 -16.26 8.86 2.90
CA GLN A 189 -16.95 10.01 2.30
C GLN A 189 -18.16 9.53 1.49
N ASP A 190 -19.26 10.26 1.54
CA ASP A 190 -20.43 10.02 0.71
C ASP A 190 -20.16 10.33 -0.77
N ALA A 191 -21.14 10.07 -1.64
CA ALA A 191 -21.02 10.35 -3.07
C ALA A 191 -20.79 11.84 -3.41
N CYS A 192 -21.05 12.75 -2.47
CA CYS A 192 -20.91 14.19 -2.63
C CYS A 192 -19.59 14.74 -2.06
N GLY A 193 -18.76 13.88 -1.46
CA GLY A 193 -17.50 14.28 -0.83
C GLY A 193 -17.65 14.73 0.61
N HIS A 194 -18.83 14.59 1.23
CA HIS A 194 -18.98 14.84 2.65
C HIS A 194 -18.48 13.65 3.45
N ARG A 195 -17.64 13.94 4.43
CA ARG A 195 -17.13 12.92 5.35
C ARG A 195 -18.24 12.41 6.25
N MET A 196 -18.46 11.10 6.23
CA MET A 196 -19.43 10.41 7.08
C MET A 196 -18.82 10.07 8.43
N TRP A 197 -17.60 9.53 8.42
CA TRP A 197 -16.82 9.23 9.62
C TRP A 197 -15.32 9.18 9.32
N ALA A 198 -14.52 9.28 10.37
CA ALA A 198 -13.07 9.07 10.35
C ALA A 198 -12.66 8.42 11.67
N VAL A 199 -11.90 7.32 11.56
CA VAL A 199 -11.46 6.53 12.72
C VAL A 199 -9.94 6.51 12.75
N ARG A 200 -9.40 6.85 13.92
CA ARG A 200 -7.96 6.91 14.16
C ARG A 200 -7.35 5.50 14.10
N GLY A 201 -6.24 5.38 13.40
CA GLY A 201 -5.44 4.17 13.31
C GLY A 201 -4.49 4.23 12.13
N HIS A 202 -3.45 3.40 12.14
CA HIS A 202 -2.48 3.34 11.04
C HIS A 202 -2.91 2.32 9.99
N TYR A 203 -4.00 2.65 9.30
CA TYR A 203 -4.56 1.85 8.20
C TYR A 203 -3.80 2.13 6.91
N ASN A 204 -3.49 1.10 6.11
CA ASN A 204 -2.62 1.24 4.94
C ASN A 204 -2.80 0.11 3.91
N HIS A 205 -2.20 0.31 2.73
CA HIS A 205 -2.10 -0.60 1.58
C HIS A 205 -3.41 -1.07 0.91
N THR A 206 -4.43 -1.44 1.68
CA THR A 206 -5.64 -2.06 1.14
C THR A 206 -6.89 -1.71 1.93
N VAL A 207 -8.00 -1.65 1.21
CA VAL A 207 -9.37 -1.62 1.73
C VAL A 207 -10.17 -2.46 0.75
N ASN A 208 -10.70 -3.59 1.22
CA ASN A 208 -11.50 -4.51 0.41
C ASN A 208 -12.85 -4.73 1.10
N LEU A 209 -13.94 -4.41 0.41
CA LEU A 209 -15.30 -4.65 0.87
C LEU A 209 -15.60 -6.16 0.94
N ASP A 210 -16.42 -6.56 1.90
CA ASP A 210 -17.09 -7.86 1.82
C ASP A 210 -18.28 -7.83 0.83
N ASP A 211 -18.81 -9.00 0.49
CA ASP A 211 -19.95 -9.14 -0.43
C ASP A 211 -21.20 -8.35 0.01
N THR A 212 -21.37 -8.12 1.31
CA THR A 212 -22.52 -7.43 1.88
C THR A 212 -22.39 -5.90 1.83
N GLN A 213 -21.16 -5.39 1.66
CA GLN A 213 -20.78 -3.99 1.84
C GLN A 213 -21.10 -3.44 3.24
N GLU A 214 -21.23 -4.31 4.24
CA GLU A 214 -21.43 -3.91 5.64
C GLU A 214 -20.10 -3.73 6.38
N THR A 215 -19.06 -4.46 5.96
CA THR A 215 -17.71 -4.31 6.49
C THR A 215 -16.66 -4.20 5.39
N VAL A 216 -15.49 -3.68 5.76
CA VAL A 216 -14.26 -3.72 4.96
C VAL A 216 -13.17 -4.44 5.74
N TRP A 217 -12.30 -5.13 5.01
CA TRP A 217 -11.01 -5.57 5.51
C TRP A 217 -9.91 -4.59 5.09
N THR A 218 -9.00 -4.31 6.02
CA THR A 218 -7.83 -3.43 5.83
C THR A 218 -6.69 -3.91 6.74
N LEU A 219 -5.55 -3.22 6.69
CA LEU A 219 -4.35 -3.54 7.47
C LEU A 219 -4.02 -2.43 8.48
N GLY A 220 -3.95 -2.78 9.76
CA GLY A 220 -3.39 -1.96 10.83
C GLY A 220 -1.89 -2.24 11.02
N ASP A 221 -1.08 -1.18 11.06
CA ASP A 221 0.36 -1.23 11.39
C ASP A 221 1.19 -2.27 10.59
N LEU A 222 0.75 -2.63 9.37
CA LEU A 222 1.38 -3.61 8.47
C LEU A 222 1.41 -5.06 8.98
N VAL A 223 0.76 -5.37 10.10
CA VAL A 223 0.83 -6.69 10.76
C VAL A 223 -0.50 -7.19 11.33
N THR A 224 -1.54 -6.35 11.29
CA THR A 224 -2.86 -6.67 11.84
C THR A 224 -3.91 -6.60 10.74
N LEU A 225 -4.63 -7.70 10.52
CA LEU A 225 -5.83 -7.71 9.68
C LEU A 225 -6.96 -7.07 10.50
N THR A 226 -7.60 -6.04 9.96
CA THR A 226 -8.64 -5.31 10.69
C THR A 226 -9.92 -5.28 9.87
N GLN A 227 -11.01 -5.77 10.46
CA GLN A 227 -12.35 -5.65 9.88
C GLN A 227 -13.05 -4.44 10.50
N VAL A 228 -13.58 -3.56 9.66
CA VAL A 228 -14.22 -2.31 10.10
C VAL A 228 -15.63 -2.21 9.55
N SER A 229 -16.56 -1.81 10.41
CA SER A 229 -17.95 -1.51 10.07
C SER A 229 -18.01 -0.30 9.12
N VAL A 230 -18.63 -0.47 7.95
CA VAL A 230 -18.83 0.61 7.00
C VAL A 230 -19.83 1.66 7.52
N LYS A 231 -20.74 1.25 8.41
CA LYS A 231 -21.78 2.11 8.97
C LYS A 231 -21.23 3.27 9.79
N ASP A 232 -20.23 3.00 10.63
CA ASP A 232 -19.76 3.94 11.64
C ASP A 232 -18.23 3.92 11.88
N GLY A 233 -17.48 3.10 11.15
CA GLY A 233 -16.04 2.97 11.29
C GLY A 233 -15.61 2.16 12.52
N SER A 234 -16.53 1.56 13.28
CA SER A 234 -16.16 0.75 14.44
C SER A 234 -15.38 -0.49 14.02
N VAL A 235 -14.31 -0.79 14.76
CA VAL A 235 -13.53 -2.02 14.56
C VAL A 235 -14.38 -3.21 15.01
N VAL A 236 -14.64 -4.13 14.09
CA VAL A 236 -15.43 -5.35 14.33
C VAL A 236 -14.53 -6.43 14.91
N ARG A 237 -13.35 -6.61 14.32
CA ARG A 237 -12.33 -7.55 14.80
C ARG A 237 -10.93 -7.15 14.32
N GLU A 238 -9.94 -7.59 15.07
CA GLU A 238 -8.52 -7.51 14.72
C GLU A 238 -7.92 -8.92 14.82
N ILE A 239 -7.04 -9.24 13.88
CA ILE A 239 -6.30 -10.50 13.85
C ILE A 239 -4.83 -10.16 13.61
N THR A 240 -3.99 -10.47 14.57
CA THR A 240 -2.55 -10.20 14.50
C THR A 240 -1.79 -11.37 13.90
N MET A 241 -0.63 -11.08 13.28
CA MET A 241 0.28 -12.14 12.84
C MET A 241 0.75 -13.05 13.98
N ASP A 242 0.88 -12.55 15.21
CA ASP A 242 1.27 -13.36 16.36
C ASP A 242 0.20 -14.41 16.71
N GLU A 243 -1.09 -14.04 16.66
CA GLU A 243 -2.20 -14.99 16.85
C GLU A 243 -2.24 -16.05 15.74
N ILE A 244 -2.01 -15.65 14.48
CA ILE A 244 -1.92 -16.58 13.35
C ILE A 244 -0.74 -17.54 13.56
N ILE A 245 0.43 -17.06 13.96
CA ILE A 245 1.61 -17.90 14.23
C ILE A 245 1.31 -18.91 15.35
N GLU A 246 0.72 -18.46 16.46
CA GLU A 246 0.38 -19.32 17.60
C GLU A 246 -0.57 -20.46 17.17
N LYS A 247 -1.53 -20.18 16.29
CA LYS A 247 -2.46 -21.19 15.79
C LYS A 247 -1.84 -22.08 14.72
N ASN A 248 -0.68 -21.76 14.15
CA ASN A 248 -0.05 -22.52 13.07
C ASN A 248 1.42 -22.86 13.36
N PRO A 249 1.73 -23.56 14.48
CA PRO A 249 3.10 -23.76 14.96
C PRO A 249 3.97 -24.69 14.08
N MET A 250 3.41 -25.26 13.01
CA MET A 250 4.12 -26.12 12.07
C MET A 250 4.46 -25.41 10.75
N ILE A 251 4.15 -24.11 10.64
CA ILE A 251 4.38 -23.29 9.44
C ILE A 251 5.54 -22.33 9.70
N ASP A 252 6.75 -22.88 9.75
CA ASP A 252 7.98 -22.16 10.14
C ASP A 252 8.31 -20.94 9.27
N ILE A 253 7.78 -20.88 8.03
CA ILE A 253 8.03 -19.76 7.13
C ILE A 253 7.52 -18.42 7.69
N LEU A 254 6.52 -18.44 8.59
CA LEU A 254 6.01 -17.25 9.25
C LEU A 254 7.07 -16.62 10.18
N GLU A 255 7.99 -17.43 10.70
CA GLU A 255 9.01 -17.00 11.68
C GLU A 255 10.41 -16.89 11.08
N VAL A 256 10.59 -17.11 9.78
CA VAL A 256 11.92 -17.16 9.12
C VAL A 256 12.72 -15.85 9.23
N ARG A 257 12.05 -14.75 9.56
CA ARG A 257 12.66 -13.42 9.79
C ARG A 257 12.96 -13.14 11.27
N LYS A 258 12.94 -14.17 12.13
CA LYS A 258 13.53 -14.12 13.47
C LYS A 258 15.03 -14.42 13.40
N LEU A 259 15.84 -13.52 13.94
CA LEU A 259 17.27 -13.72 14.12
C LEU A 259 17.51 -14.49 15.41
N HIS A 260 18.27 -15.58 15.33
CA HIS A 260 18.71 -16.37 16.48
C HIS A 260 20.24 -16.25 16.63
N GLY A 261 20.70 -16.11 17.86
CA GLY A 261 22.14 -16.06 18.16
C GLY A 261 22.80 -17.42 18.05
N ASN A 262 23.98 -17.49 17.42
CA ASN A 262 24.77 -18.73 17.26
C ASN A 262 25.84 -18.87 18.35
N TYR A 263 25.46 -18.75 19.63
CA TYR A 263 26.41 -18.77 20.74
C TYR A 263 26.94 -20.18 20.99
N LEU A 264 28.21 -20.42 20.66
CA LEU A 264 28.90 -21.69 20.91
C LEU A 264 29.09 -21.89 22.42
N GLY A 265 28.15 -22.61 23.04
CA GLY A 265 28.13 -22.86 24.49
C GLY A 265 26.72 -23.04 25.05
N ASP A 266 25.73 -22.45 24.39
CA ASP A 266 24.33 -22.53 24.77
C ASP A 266 23.57 -23.46 23.82
N ASN A 267 22.82 -24.40 24.39
CA ASN A 267 21.88 -25.28 23.67
C ASN A 267 20.49 -25.17 24.31
N GLU A 268 20.09 -23.91 24.56
CA GLU A 268 18.79 -23.60 25.14
C GLU A 268 17.66 -23.98 24.19
N ARG A 269 16.61 -24.58 24.72
CA ARG A 269 15.38 -24.90 23.99
C ARG A 269 14.38 -23.78 24.18
N ASN A 270 13.47 -23.61 23.22
CA ASN A 270 12.39 -22.61 23.28
C ASN A 270 12.92 -21.16 23.41
N THR A 271 14.04 -20.85 22.75
CA THR A 271 14.56 -19.48 22.71
C THR A 271 13.68 -18.61 21.81
N SER A 272 13.43 -17.37 22.24
CA SER A 272 12.75 -16.37 21.41
C SER A 272 13.77 -15.68 20.51
N GLY A 273 13.63 -15.84 19.20
CA GLY A 273 14.41 -15.06 18.23
C GLY A 273 13.96 -13.59 18.20
N LYS A 274 14.82 -12.71 17.67
CA LYS A 274 14.51 -11.29 17.49
C LYS A 274 14.00 -11.03 16.09
N TRP A 275 12.80 -10.47 15.94
CA TRP A 275 12.30 -10.05 14.63
C TRP A 275 13.22 -9.04 13.94
N MET A 276 13.44 -9.24 12.65
CA MET A 276 13.99 -8.21 11.76
C MET A 276 13.01 -7.04 11.61
N GLU A 277 13.50 -5.89 11.17
CA GLU A 277 12.64 -4.77 10.75
C GLU A 277 11.68 -5.23 9.63
N GLU A 278 10.44 -4.73 9.69
CA GLU A 278 9.32 -5.13 8.83
C GLU A 278 9.26 -6.67 8.67
N PRO A 279 8.98 -7.41 9.76
CA PRO A 279 9.10 -8.86 9.76
C PRO A 279 8.15 -9.52 8.76
N HIS A 280 6.96 -8.98 8.55
CA HIS A 280 5.96 -9.56 7.66
C HIS A 280 5.63 -8.64 6.48
N HIS A 281 5.44 -7.33 6.75
CA HIS A 281 4.96 -6.36 5.77
C HIS A 281 3.73 -6.91 5.05
N LEU A 282 2.63 -7.05 5.78
CA LEU A 282 1.36 -7.33 5.12
C LEU A 282 1.03 -6.14 4.22
N ASN A 283 0.54 -6.45 3.02
CA ASN A 283 0.18 -5.43 2.04
C ASN A 283 -1.11 -5.71 1.31
N ASP A 284 -1.77 -6.84 1.61
CA ASP A 284 -3.13 -7.07 1.16
C ASP A 284 -3.87 -8.09 2.04
N VAL A 285 -5.20 -7.98 2.06
CA VAL A 285 -6.15 -8.90 2.70
C VAL A 285 -7.46 -8.87 1.91
N ASP A 286 -7.78 -9.96 1.22
CA ASP A 286 -8.94 -10.05 0.33
C ASP A 286 -9.87 -11.22 0.75
N PRO A 287 -11.10 -10.93 1.22
CA PRO A 287 -12.03 -11.99 1.63
C PRO A 287 -12.56 -12.76 0.41
N LEU A 288 -12.60 -14.10 0.50
CA LEU A 288 -13.13 -14.96 -0.57
C LEU A 288 -14.60 -14.65 -0.86
N PRO A 289 -14.94 -14.14 -2.06
CA PRO A 289 -16.32 -13.86 -2.41
C PRO A 289 -17.15 -15.15 -2.41
N ALA A 290 -18.38 -15.07 -1.92
CA ALA A 290 -19.32 -16.19 -1.90
C ALA A 290 -19.61 -16.74 -3.30
N ALA A 291 -19.57 -15.88 -4.32
CA ALA A 291 -19.71 -16.28 -5.72
C ALA A 291 -18.60 -17.22 -6.19
N TYR A 292 -17.41 -17.17 -5.57
CA TYR A 292 -16.26 -17.99 -5.94
C TYR A 292 -16.03 -19.16 -4.99
N ALA A 293 -16.60 -19.14 -3.77
CA ALA A 293 -16.36 -20.17 -2.74
C ALA A 293 -16.57 -21.62 -3.23
N ASP A 294 -17.60 -21.87 -4.05
CA ASP A 294 -17.87 -23.19 -4.62
C ASP A 294 -16.71 -23.75 -5.47
N LYS A 295 -15.90 -22.85 -6.04
CA LYS A 295 -14.71 -23.17 -6.85
C LYS A 295 -13.51 -23.55 -6.00
N PHE A 296 -13.53 -23.36 -4.68
CA PHE A 296 -12.41 -23.67 -3.78
C PHE A 296 -12.76 -24.71 -2.70
N LYS A 297 -14.00 -25.21 -2.68
CA LYS A 297 -14.49 -26.13 -1.64
C LYS A 297 -13.69 -27.42 -1.47
N ASP A 298 -13.06 -27.92 -2.54
CA ASP A 298 -12.22 -29.12 -2.48
C ASP A 298 -10.91 -28.89 -1.72
N LEU A 299 -10.49 -27.63 -1.57
CA LEU A 299 -9.38 -27.19 -0.71
C LEU A 299 -9.83 -26.87 0.72
N GLY A 300 -11.14 -26.96 1.00
CA GLY A 300 -11.73 -26.60 2.29
C GLY A 300 -11.82 -25.09 2.53
N PHE A 301 -11.78 -24.28 1.47
CA PHE A 301 -12.01 -22.84 1.60
C PHE A 301 -13.50 -22.54 1.63
N GLU A 302 -13.86 -21.50 2.37
CA GLU A 302 -15.23 -21.04 2.58
C GLU A 302 -15.32 -19.53 2.31
N ALA A 303 -16.51 -19.06 1.95
CA ALA A 303 -16.74 -17.62 1.74
C ALA A 303 -16.31 -16.82 2.98
N GLY A 304 -15.56 -15.74 2.77
CA GLY A 304 -14.98 -14.93 3.83
C GLY A 304 -13.61 -15.40 4.35
N ASP A 305 -13.08 -16.54 3.89
CA ASP A 305 -11.66 -16.86 4.11
C ASP A 305 -10.76 -15.76 3.54
N LEU A 306 -9.69 -15.41 4.24
CA LEU A 306 -8.86 -14.25 3.90
C LEU A 306 -7.63 -14.67 3.09
N LEU A 307 -7.51 -14.16 1.87
CA LEU A 307 -6.29 -14.22 1.07
C LEU A 307 -5.37 -13.08 1.46
N ILE A 308 -4.15 -13.42 1.91
CA ILE A 308 -3.24 -12.45 2.50
C ILE A 308 -1.92 -12.46 1.74
N SER A 309 -1.39 -11.27 1.48
CA SER A 309 -0.03 -11.10 0.99
C SER A 309 0.90 -10.56 2.08
N SER A 310 2.00 -11.28 2.30
CA SER A 310 3.13 -10.85 3.12
C SER A 310 4.35 -10.59 2.21
N ARG A 311 4.61 -9.31 1.98
CA ARG A 311 5.65 -8.83 1.07
C ARG A 311 7.06 -9.19 1.54
N SER A 312 7.35 -9.10 2.83
CA SER A 312 8.70 -9.36 3.36
C SER A 312 9.05 -10.85 3.40
N LEU A 313 8.04 -11.71 3.43
CA LEU A 313 8.21 -13.17 3.35
C LEU A 313 8.12 -13.71 1.92
N ASN A 314 7.68 -12.90 0.94
CA ASN A 314 7.26 -13.37 -0.40
C ASN A 314 6.20 -14.49 -0.30
N LEU A 315 5.28 -14.34 0.65
CA LEU A 315 4.33 -15.37 1.06
C LEU A 315 2.91 -14.91 0.72
N ILE A 316 2.15 -15.77 0.05
CA ILE A 316 0.70 -15.65 -0.12
C ILE A 316 0.07 -16.80 0.66
N PHE A 317 -0.99 -16.53 1.43
CA PHE A 317 -1.63 -17.56 2.25
C PHE A 317 -3.11 -17.27 2.50
N VAL A 318 -3.85 -18.32 2.81
CA VAL A 318 -5.30 -18.28 3.07
C VAL A 318 -5.54 -18.62 4.54
N VAL A 319 -6.23 -17.73 5.25
CA VAL A 319 -6.58 -17.88 6.67
C VAL A 319 -8.08 -17.93 6.84
N ASP A 320 -8.53 -18.88 7.65
CA ASP A 320 -9.87 -18.86 8.21
C ASP A 320 -9.93 -17.80 9.32
N PRO A 321 -10.73 -16.72 9.18
CA PRO A 321 -10.71 -15.61 10.12
C PRO A 321 -11.22 -15.97 11.52
N ASP A 322 -11.94 -17.09 11.69
CA ASP A 322 -12.54 -17.49 12.96
C ASP A 322 -11.66 -18.46 13.74
N THR A 323 -11.04 -19.41 13.05
CA THR A 323 -10.13 -20.38 13.67
C THR A 323 -8.67 -19.93 13.65
N LEU A 324 -8.36 -18.93 12.82
CA LEU A 324 -7.02 -18.41 12.50
C LEU A 324 -6.08 -19.47 11.91
N LYS A 325 -6.63 -20.58 11.41
CA LYS A 325 -5.87 -21.65 10.78
C LYS A 325 -5.55 -21.27 9.35
N ILE A 326 -4.29 -21.44 8.97
CA ILE A 326 -3.87 -21.33 7.57
C ILE A 326 -4.34 -22.58 6.84
N LYS A 327 -5.24 -22.39 5.87
CA LYS A 327 -5.78 -23.45 5.01
C LYS A 327 -4.83 -23.77 3.86
N TRP A 328 -4.07 -22.77 3.40
CA TRP A 328 -3.14 -22.89 2.29
C TRP A 328 -2.07 -21.80 2.32
N TRP A 329 -0.88 -22.08 1.78
CA TRP A 329 0.16 -21.06 1.63
C TRP A 329 1.14 -21.40 0.50
N ARG A 330 1.78 -20.36 -0.06
CA ARG A 330 2.78 -20.46 -1.10
C ARG A 330 3.85 -19.39 -0.98
N VAL A 331 5.10 -19.81 -1.11
CA VAL A 331 6.29 -18.95 -1.13
C VAL A 331 7.13 -19.23 -2.38
N GLY A 332 7.86 -18.23 -2.87
CA GLY A 332 8.89 -18.39 -3.90
C GLY A 332 8.39 -18.49 -5.34
N VAL A 333 7.07 -18.41 -5.57
CA VAL A 333 6.49 -18.22 -6.91
C VAL A 333 6.46 -16.75 -7.32
N THR A 334 6.42 -15.85 -6.34
CA THR A 334 6.50 -14.40 -6.50
C THR A 334 7.68 -13.82 -5.72
N GLN A 335 7.99 -12.55 -5.97
CA GLN A 335 8.98 -11.79 -5.22
C GLN A 335 8.42 -10.39 -4.92
N ARG A 336 8.24 -10.11 -3.62
CA ARG A 336 7.73 -8.86 -3.05
C ARG A 336 6.34 -8.47 -3.60
N GLN A 337 5.49 -9.46 -3.83
CA GLN A 337 4.19 -9.32 -4.48
C GLN A 337 3.23 -8.38 -3.74
N HIS A 338 2.23 -7.90 -4.46
CA HIS A 338 1.05 -7.21 -3.95
C HIS A 338 -0.21 -7.88 -4.51
N ASP A 339 -1.35 -7.52 -3.94
CA ASP A 339 -2.68 -7.67 -4.54
C ASP A 339 -2.96 -9.07 -5.12
N PRO A 340 -2.90 -10.13 -4.29
CA PRO A 340 -3.43 -11.41 -4.69
C PRO A 340 -4.96 -11.40 -4.68
N ASP A 341 -5.57 -11.78 -5.80
CA ASP A 341 -7.03 -11.80 -5.94
C ASP A 341 -7.54 -13.23 -6.20
N TRP A 342 -8.77 -13.48 -5.76
CA TRP A 342 -9.52 -14.68 -6.12
C TRP A 342 -10.04 -14.62 -7.56
N LEU A 343 -9.86 -15.70 -8.33
CA LEU A 343 -10.41 -15.81 -9.68
C LEU A 343 -11.63 -16.75 -9.75
N ALA A 344 -12.56 -16.43 -10.65
CA ALA A 344 -13.82 -17.15 -10.84
C ALA A 344 -13.67 -18.60 -11.33
N ASP A 345 -12.48 -18.99 -11.82
CA ASP A 345 -12.15 -20.35 -12.23
C ASP A 345 -11.52 -21.18 -11.11
N GLY A 346 -11.34 -20.61 -9.91
CA GLY A 346 -10.81 -21.29 -8.74
C GLY A 346 -9.29 -21.25 -8.61
N THR A 347 -8.62 -20.30 -9.29
CA THR A 347 -7.20 -20.00 -9.08
C THR A 347 -7.00 -18.66 -8.36
N ILE A 348 -5.74 -18.34 -8.06
CA ILE A 348 -5.34 -17.10 -7.38
C ILE A 348 -4.44 -16.29 -8.32
N MET A 349 -4.78 -15.04 -8.57
CA MET A 349 -3.92 -14.10 -9.27
C MET A 349 -2.98 -13.40 -8.29
N ALA A 350 -1.83 -12.88 -8.73
CA ALA A 350 -1.00 -12.00 -7.90
C ALA A 350 -0.14 -11.03 -8.74
N PHE A 351 0.00 -9.80 -8.24
CA PHE A 351 0.94 -8.81 -8.78
C PHE A 351 2.36 -9.18 -8.35
N ASN A 352 3.15 -9.76 -9.24
CA ASN A 352 4.54 -10.09 -8.98
C ASN A 352 5.46 -8.90 -9.29
N ASN A 353 5.80 -8.11 -8.27
CA ASN A 353 6.64 -6.92 -8.43
C ASN A 353 8.05 -7.25 -8.96
N ARG A 354 8.60 -8.41 -8.59
CA ARG A 354 9.95 -8.85 -8.98
C ARG A 354 11.01 -7.81 -8.65
N MET A 355 10.96 -7.26 -7.44
CA MET A 355 11.95 -6.28 -6.97
C MET A 355 13.39 -6.74 -7.26
N SER A 356 14.17 -5.86 -7.89
CA SER A 356 15.54 -6.14 -8.40
C SER A 356 15.61 -6.95 -9.70
N ARG A 357 14.51 -7.04 -10.45
CA ARG A 357 14.43 -7.53 -11.84
C ARG A 357 13.94 -6.42 -12.76
N ASP A 358 13.91 -6.69 -14.06
CA ASP A 358 13.61 -5.68 -15.09
C ASP A 358 12.11 -5.39 -15.21
N PHE A 359 11.26 -6.43 -15.16
CA PHE A 359 9.82 -6.30 -15.40
C PHE A 359 8.99 -7.01 -14.35
N SER A 360 7.84 -6.40 -14.02
CA SER A 360 6.81 -7.03 -13.19
C SER A 360 5.98 -8.01 -14.02
N GLU A 361 5.32 -8.95 -13.36
CA GLU A 361 4.45 -9.94 -13.98
C GLU A 361 3.13 -10.01 -13.21
N VAL A 362 2.07 -10.44 -13.89
CA VAL A 362 0.87 -10.92 -13.21
C VAL A 362 0.82 -12.43 -13.35
N LEU A 363 0.77 -13.14 -12.23
CA LEU A 363 0.77 -14.59 -12.19
C LEU A 363 -0.61 -15.12 -11.85
N ASP A 364 -0.95 -16.22 -12.48
CA ASP A 364 -2.04 -17.12 -12.10
C ASP A 364 -1.43 -18.34 -11.40
N ILE A 365 -1.97 -18.67 -10.23
CA ILE A 365 -1.48 -19.70 -9.32
C ILE A 365 -2.63 -20.67 -9.08
N ASP A 366 -2.47 -21.91 -9.51
CA ASP A 366 -3.42 -22.98 -9.19
C ASP A 366 -3.14 -23.50 -7.77
N PRO A 367 -4.04 -23.27 -6.79
CA PRO A 367 -3.81 -23.67 -5.41
C PRO A 367 -3.82 -25.19 -5.19
N ARG A 368 -4.34 -25.99 -6.14
CA ARG A 368 -4.40 -27.46 -6.07
C ARG A 368 -3.12 -28.11 -6.54
N THR A 369 -2.58 -27.60 -7.63
CA THR A 369 -1.42 -28.21 -8.30
C THR A 369 -0.12 -27.46 -8.06
N PHE A 370 -0.19 -26.25 -7.50
CA PHE A 370 0.92 -25.29 -7.35
C PHE A 370 1.59 -24.89 -8.67
N LYS A 371 0.95 -25.19 -9.80
CA LYS A 371 1.41 -24.71 -11.11
C LYS A 371 1.13 -23.22 -11.21
N THR A 372 2.01 -22.54 -11.92
CA THR A 372 1.89 -21.11 -12.17
C THR A 372 1.94 -20.82 -13.66
N LYS A 373 1.23 -19.78 -14.06
CA LYS A 373 1.19 -19.25 -15.42
C LYS A 373 1.36 -17.74 -15.37
N VAL A 374 2.12 -17.17 -16.31
CA VAL A 374 2.16 -15.71 -16.48
C VAL A 374 0.91 -15.30 -17.25
N LEU A 375 0.00 -14.57 -16.60
CA LEU A 375 -1.16 -13.95 -17.25
C LEU A 375 -0.75 -12.70 -18.02
N PHE A 376 0.18 -11.94 -17.46
CA PHE A 376 0.69 -10.72 -18.06
C PHE A 376 2.21 -10.63 -17.91
N ASP A 377 2.89 -10.54 -19.05
CA ASP A 377 4.34 -10.43 -19.15
C ASP A 377 4.73 -8.97 -19.36
N GLY A 378 5.24 -8.34 -18.30
CA GLY A 378 5.54 -6.91 -18.33
C GLY A 378 6.62 -6.52 -19.33
N SER A 379 7.46 -7.45 -19.80
CA SER A 379 8.48 -7.17 -20.81
C SER A 379 7.90 -6.75 -22.16
N LYS A 380 6.65 -7.13 -22.45
CA LYS A 380 5.96 -6.80 -23.70
C LYS A 380 5.28 -5.43 -23.69
N HIS A 381 5.16 -4.82 -22.51
CA HIS A 381 4.41 -3.58 -22.30
C HIS A 381 5.22 -2.54 -21.52
N ASP A 382 6.53 -2.75 -21.39
CA ASP A 382 7.41 -1.94 -20.55
C ASP A 382 6.81 -1.67 -19.15
N PHE A 383 6.42 -2.75 -18.47
CA PHE A 383 5.71 -2.68 -17.20
C PHE A 383 6.61 -3.14 -16.05
N TYR A 384 6.87 -2.20 -15.14
CA TYR A 384 7.58 -2.48 -13.91
C TYR A 384 7.13 -1.54 -12.79
N SER A 385 6.61 -2.12 -11.71
CA SER A 385 6.44 -1.42 -10.45
C SER A 385 7.25 -2.09 -9.37
N ARG A 386 8.32 -1.43 -8.92
CA ARG A 386 9.21 -1.96 -7.87
C ARG A 386 8.48 -2.24 -6.55
N ILE A 387 7.48 -1.43 -6.22
CA ILE A 387 6.64 -1.51 -5.01
C ILE A 387 5.20 -1.18 -5.37
N ARG A 388 4.25 -1.59 -4.52
CA ARG A 388 2.80 -1.39 -4.73
C ARG A 388 2.31 -2.01 -6.04
N GLY A 389 1.10 -1.70 -6.43
CA GLY A 389 0.48 -2.21 -7.64
C GLY A 389 -0.86 -2.84 -7.31
N LYS A 390 -1.82 -2.61 -8.20
CA LYS A 390 -3.15 -3.19 -8.12
C LYS A 390 -3.50 -3.86 -9.44
N ILE A 391 -4.25 -4.94 -9.37
CA ILE A 391 -4.78 -5.69 -10.50
C ILE A 391 -6.26 -5.99 -10.28
N GLU A 392 -6.97 -6.25 -11.36
CA GLU A 392 -8.35 -6.72 -11.32
C GLU A 392 -8.60 -7.52 -12.61
N MET A 393 -9.16 -8.73 -12.49
CA MET A 393 -9.58 -9.53 -13.64
C MET A 393 -11.08 -9.38 -13.84
N LEU A 394 -11.49 -8.93 -15.02
CA LEU A 394 -12.90 -8.81 -15.40
C LEU A 394 -13.43 -10.14 -15.95
N ASP A 395 -14.76 -10.33 -15.88
CA ASP A 395 -15.44 -11.56 -16.34
C ASP A 395 -15.17 -11.91 -17.82
N ASN A 396 -14.89 -10.92 -18.66
CA ASN A 396 -14.57 -11.12 -20.07
C ASN A 396 -13.09 -11.40 -20.35
N GLY A 397 -12.27 -11.54 -19.31
CA GLY A 397 -10.83 -11.80 -19.39
C GLY A 397 -9.99 -10.54 -19.61
N THR A 398 -10.56 -9.34 -19.50
CA THR A 398 -9.78 -8.10 -19.47
C THR A 398 -9.07 -7.97 -18.13
N LEU A 399 -7.76 -7.72 -18.17
CA LEU A 399 -6.95 -7.43 -16.99
C LEU A 399 -6.80 -5.91 -16.84
N VAL A 400 -7.21 -5.37 -15.70
CA VAL A 400 -6.94 -4.00 -15.28
C VAL A 400 -5.67 -4.01 -14.44
N VAL A 401 -4.75 -3.07 -14.70
CA VAL A 401 -3.46 -2.99 -13.99
C VAL A 401 -3.14 -1.54 -13.65
N THR A 402 -2.69 -1.30 -12.42
CA THR A 402 -2.07 -0.03 -12.03
C THR A 402 -0.60 -0.21 -11.72
N SER A 403 0.25 0.64 -12.30
CA SER A 403 1.70 0.70 -12.05
C SER A 403 2.05 2.00 -11.32
N PRO A 404 2.09 2.00 -9.98
CA PRO A 404 2.33 3.23 -9.23
C PRO A 404 3.69 3.85 -9.48
N GLN A 405 4.73 3.04 -9.66
CA GLN A 405 6.09 3.55 -9.91
C GLN A 405 6.29 4.08 -11.34
N GLN A 406 5.33 3.87 -12.24
CA GLN A 406 5.32 4.47 -13.59
C GLN A 406 4.20 5.50 -13.77
N ALA A 407 3.36 5.71 -12.75
CA ALA A 407 2.22 6.64 -12.79
C ALA A 407 1.27 6.38 -13.96
N ARG A 408 1.02 5.10 -14.25
CA ARG A 408 0.11 4.65 -15.31
C ARG A 408 -0.84 3.57 -14.84
N ALA A 409 -2.00 3.50 -15.47
CA ALA A 409 -2.97 2.42 -15.32
C ALA A 409 -3.48 2.01 -16.71
N PHE A 410 -3.78 0.74 -16.93
CA PHE A 410 -4.13 0.25 -18.26
C PHE A 410 -5.02 -0.99 -18.20
N GLU A 411 -5.73 -1.25 -19.30
CA GLU A 411 -6.55 -2.44 -19.52
C GLU A 411 -6.00 -3.23 -20.69
N VAL A 412 -5.85 -4.53 -20.48
CA VAL A 412 -5.37 -5.49 -21.47
C VAL A 412 -6.49 -6.47 -21.74
N ASP A 413 -6.94 -6.56 -22.98
CA ASP A 413 -8.01 -7.51 -23.32
C ASP A 413 -7.52 -8.96 -23.31
N ALA A 414 -8.44 -9.91 -23.49
CA ALA A 414 -8.13 -11.34 -23.48
C ALA A 414 -7.14 -11.78 -24.59
N ASN A 415 -6.88 -10.94 -25.60
CA ASN A 415 -5.88 -11.20 -26.64
C ASN A 415 -4.48 -10.71 -26.25
N GLY A 416 -4.35 -9.96 -25.15
CA GLY A 416 -3.10 -9.36 -24.71
C GLY A 416 -2.86 -7.95 -25.27
N ASP A 417 -3.86 -7.33 -25.90
CA ASP A 417 -3.72 -5.97 -26.44
C ASP A 417 -4.14 -4.93 -25.40
N THR A 418 -3.34 -3.87 -25.27
CA THR A 418 -3.73 -2.69 -24.47
C THR A 418 -4.85 -1.93 -25.18
N VAL A 419 -6.06 -1.95 -24.60
CA VAL A 419 -7.27 -1.29 -25.15
C VAL A 419 -7.57 0.04 -24.46
N PHE A 420 -7.01 0.24 -23.26
CA PHE A 420 -7.07 1.49 -22.52
C PHE A 420 -5.76 1.72 -21.79
N GLU A 421 -5.28 2.95 -21.77
CA GLU A 421 -4.15 3.37 -20.97
C GLU A 421 -4.33 4.81 -20.49
N MET A 422 -3.92 5.04 -19.25
CA MET A 422 -3.93 6.31 -18.56
C MET A 422 -2.54 6.59 -18.02
N ALA A 423 -2.09 7.83 -18.16
CA ALA A 423 -0.89 8.32 -17.52
C ALA A 423 -1.15 9.66 -16.83
N ASN A 424 -0.51 9.85 -15.68
CA ASN A 424 -0.68 11.05 -14.86
C ASN A 424 0.61 11.88 -14.85
N LEU A 425 0.74 12.74 -15.84
CA LEU A 425 1.91 13.59 -16.06
C LEU A 425 1.94 14.70 -15.01
N LYS A 426 3.12 15.04 -14.48
CA LYS A 426 3.25 16.22 -13.62
C LYS A 426 3.15 17.47 -14.50
N PRO A 427 2.17 18.38 -14.25
CA PRO A 427 2.06 19.61 -15.02
C PRO A 427 3.35 20.45 -14.94
N GLY A 428 3.80 20.97 -16.08
CA GLY A 428 5.03 21.76 -16.17
C GLY A 428 6.33 20.97 -16.00
N SER A 429 6.29 19.63 -16.12
CA SER A 429 7.47 18.78 -16.08
C SER A 429 7.54 17.78 -17.23
N ASP A 430 8.71 17.71 -17.87
CA ASP A 430 9.00 16.74 -18.92
C ASP A 430 9.59 15.42 -18.40
N THR A 431 9.95 15.37 -17.11
CA THR A 431 10.72 14.27 -16.51
C THR A 431 10.05 13.62 -15.32
N LEU A 432 8.89 14.13 -14.89
CA LEU A 432 8.18 13.65 -13.70
C LEU A 432 6.72 13.36 -14.02
N ASN A 433 6.19 12.37 -13.31
CA ASN A 433 4.78 12.02 -13.29
C ASN A 433 4.28 12.00 -11.84
N TYR A 434 2.99 12.18 -11.62
CA TYR A 434 2.36 11.99 -10.31
C TYR A 434 1.80 10.58 -10.18
N THR A 435 2.06 9.94 -9.04
CA THR A 435 1.73 8.53 -8.82
C THR A 435 0.22 8.30 -8.85
N LEU A 436 -0.22 7.35 -9.67
CA LEU A 436 -1.52 6.67 -9.54
C LEU A 436 -1.34 5.51 -8.57
N SER A 437 -2.19 5.40 -7.56
CA SER A 437 -2.15 4.27 -6.63
C SER A 437 -2.92 3.08 -7.18
N GLU A 438 -4.15 3.33 -7.63
CA GLU A 438 -5.12 2.29 -7.97
C GLU A 438 -6.02 2.77 -9.10
N MET A 439 -6.49 1.82 -9.90
CA MET A 439 -7.59 1.99 -10.83
C MET A 439 -8.47 0.76 -10.70
N LYS A 440 -9.75 0.96 -10.39
CA LYS A 440 -10.74 -0.11 -10.35
C LYS A 440 -11.78 0.09 -11.44
N TRP A 441 -12.33 -1.00 -11.96
CA TRP A 441 -13.43 -1.01 -12.92
C TRP A 441 -14.73 -1.42 -12.23
N PHE A 442 -15.86 -0.90 -12.69
CA PHE A 442 -17.17 -1.35 -12.21
C PHE A 442 -18.15 -1.53 -13.36
N PRO A 443 -19.06 -2.52 -13.28
CA PRO A 443 -20.07 -2.72 -14.31
C PRO A 443 -21.04 -1.54 -14.39
N MET A 444 -21.70 -1.40 -15.54
CA MET A 444 -22.59 -0.27 -15.85
C MET A 444 -23.67 -0.02 -14.78
N ASP A 445 -24.16 -1.09 -14.15
CA ASP A 445 -25.23 -1.14 -13.17
C ASP A 445 -24.73 -1.18 -11.72
N TYR A 446 -23.44 -0.96 -11.48
CA TYR A 446 -22.85 -0.98 -10.13
C TYR A 446 -23.46 0.08 -9.20
N PHE A 447 -23.60 1.31 -9.71
CA PHE A 447 -24.16 2.43 -8.96
C PHE A 447 -25.68 2.52 -9.14
N LYS A 448 -26.39 2.87 -8.06
CA LYS A 448 -27.84 3.11 -8.09
C LYS A 448 -28.16 4.38 -8.89
N GLU A 449 -29.35 4.45 -9.51
CA GLU A 449 -29.76 5.60 -10.35
C GLU A 449 -29.67 6.95 -9.62
N ASP A 450 -29.95 6.98 -8.33
CA ASP A 450 -29.96 8.19 -7.50
C ASP A 450 -28.62 8.50 -6.81
N THR A 451 -27.60 7.66 -7.00
CA THR A 451 -26.30 7.74 -6.30
C THR A 451 -25.64 9.12 -6.40
N TRP A 452 -25.90 9.86 -7.46
CA TRP A 452 -25.18 11.09 -7.78
C TRP A 452 -25.92 12.39 -7.43
N LYS A 453 -27.12 12.31 -6.84
CA LYS A 453 -27.88 13.49 -6.43
C LYS A 453 -27.31 14.05 -5.12
N CYS A 454 -26.70 15.23 -5.21
CA CYS A 454 -26.25 16.00 -4.05
C CYS A 454 -27.27 17.10 -3.76
N GLU A 455 -27.75 17.17 -2.51
CA GLU A 455 -28.64 18.24 -2.04
C GLU A 455 -27.89 19.54 -1.74
#